data_AF-A0A9D1VF36-F1
#
_entry.id   AF-A0A9D1VF36-F1
#
_cell.length_a   1.000
_cell.length_b   1.000
_cell.length_c   1.000
_cell.angle_alpha   90.00
_cell.angle_beta   90.00
_cell.angle_gamma   90.00
#
_symmetry.space_group_name_H-M   'P 1'
#
loop_
_entity.id
_entity.type
_entity.pdbx_description
1 polymer ?
#
loop_
_entity_poly.entity_id
_entity_poly.type
_entity_poly.pdbx_seq_one_letter_code
_entity_poly.pdbx_strand_id
1 'polypeptide(L)'
;PRFRRSDFNVECEAFNRMEYDMEPVTITLRHPVALGTESVTHLTFSRPVRGKDLLGLPLELGMYHMLTLAGRLCDQPPAVMEQLEGEDLLAALEMAGRFFVPGRPTGGKA
;
A
#
# COMPACT_ATOMS: atom_id res chain seq x y z
N PRO A 1 -16.83 32.63 21.31
CA PRO A 1 -16.20 31.32 21.56
C PRO A 1 -14.76 31.28 21.00
N ARG A 2 -13.75 31.43 21.87
CA ARG A 2 -12.33 31.37 21.48
C ARG A 2 -11.94 29.91 21.25
N PHE A 3 -11.85 29.51 19.98
CA PHE A 3 -11.31 28.22 19.57
C PHE A 3 -9.83 28.15 19.99
N ARG A 4 -9.46 27.26 20.93
CA ARG A 4 -8.08 27.12 21.38
C ARG A 4 -7.30 26.27 20.38
N ARG A 5 -6.08 26.68 20.03
CA ARG A 5 -5.17 25.91 19.13
C ARG A 5 -4.90 24.47 19.61
N SER A 6 -5.05 24.21 20.91
CA SER A 6 -4.93 22.87 21.48
C SER A 6 -5.99 21.90 20.97
N ASP A 7 -7.20 22.40 20.73
CA ASP A 7 -8.36 21.55 20.40
C ASP A 7 -8.25 21.08 18.93
N PHE A 8 -7.66 21.91 18.06
CA PHE A 8 -7.35 21.57 16.67
C PHE A 8 -6.27 20.47 16.57
N ASN A 9 -5.26 20.49 17.44
CA ASN A 9 -4.20 19.46 17.43
C ASN A 9 -4.73 18.07 17.84
N VAL A 10 -5.65 18.00 18.79
CA VAL A 10 -6.25 16.73 19.23
C VAL A 10 -7.17 16.15 18.15
N GLU A 11 -7.89 16.99 17.40
CA GLU A 11 -8.69 16.55 16.25
C GLU A 11 -7.82 16.09 15.08
N CYS A 12 -6.67 16.74 14.81
CA CYS A 12 -5.71 16.24 13.82
C CYS A 12 -5.05 14.92 14.23
N GLU A 13 -4.75 14.71 15.51
CA GLU A 13 -4.24 13.43 16.02
C GLU A 13 -5.31 12.33 15.97
N ALA A 14 -6.58 12.65 16.22
CA ALA A 14 -7.70 11.71 16.08
C ALA A 14 -8.01 11.38 14.61
N PHE A 15 -7.87 12.34 13.69
CA PHE A 15 -7.98 12.10 12.25
C PHE A 15 -6.81 11.28 11.72
N ASN A 16 -5.60 11.45 12.28
CA ASN A 16 -4.47 10.55 12.06
C ASN A 16 -4.69 9.16 12.67
N ARG A 17 -5.52 9.00 13.72
CA ARG A 17 -5.96 7.69 14.25
C ARG A 17 -7.13 7.05 13.50
N MET A 18 -7.70 7.73 12.51
CA MET A 18 -8.36 7.08 11.38
C MET A 18 -7.34 6.67 10.30
N GLU A 19 -6.05 6.52 10.68
CA GLU A 19 -5.21 5.49 10.10
C GLU A 19 -6.00 4.18 10.13
N TYR A 20 -6.37 3.71 8.95
CA TYR A 20 -6.66 2.30 8.72
C TYR A 20 -5.55 1.50 9.43
N ASP A 21 -5.87 0.87 10.57
CA ASP A 21 -5.02 -0.12 11.24
C ASP A 21 -4.89 -1.31 10.26
N MET A 22 -4.05 -1.13 9.26
CA MET A 22 -3.59 -2.17 8.37
C MET A 22 -2.44 -2.83 9.11
N GLU A 23 -2.74 -3.96 9.76
CA GLU A 23 -1.69 -4.86 10.24
C GLU A 23 -0.70 -5.11 9.10
N PRO A 24 0.61 -4.91 9.32
CA PRO A 24 1.60 -5.04 8.26
C PRO A 24 1.52 -6.45 7.67
N VAL A 25 1.16 -6.53 6.39
CA VAL A 25 1.05 -7.83 5.70
C VAL A 25 2.39 -8.13 5.06
N THR A 26 3.03 -9.21 5.49
CA THR A 26 4.27 -9.70 4.90
C THR A 26 4.01 -10.90 4.00
N ILE A 27 4.38 -10.80 2.74
CA ILE A 27 4.42 -11.94 1.81
C ILE A 27 5.85 -12.48 1.80
N THR A 28 6.00 -13.79 2.02
CA THR A 28 7.28 -14.47 1.80
C THR A 28 7.38 -14.84 0.32
N LEU A 29 8.44 -14.38 -0.33
CA LEU A 29 8.72 -14.69 -1.73
C LEU A 29 9.18 -16.14 -1.84
N ARG A 30 8.60 -16.86 -2.79
CA ARG A 30 9.04 -18.22 -3.13
C ARG A 30 10.35 -18.20 -3.90
N HIS A 31 10.53 -17.15 -4.70
CA HIS A 31 11.70 -16.92 -5.51
C HIS A 31 12.40 -15.63 -5.05
N PRO A 32 13.48 -15.74 -4.26
CA PRO A 32 14.19 -14.57 -3.77
C PRO A 32 14.72 -13.73 -4.93
N VAL A 33 14.44 -12.43 -4.89
CA VAL A 33 14.90 -11.50 -5.91
C VAL A 33 16.22 -10.87 -5.50
N ALA A 34 17.21 -10.86 -6.39
CA ALA A 34 18.49 -10.22 -6.12
C ALA A 34 18.38 -8.70 -6.29
N LEU A 35 18.77 -7.95 -5.25
CA LEU A 35 18.96 -6.51 -5.26
C LEU A 35 20.43 -6.20 -4.95
N GLY A 36 21.25 -6.16 -5.99
CA GLY A 36 22.70 -5.97 -5.84
C GLY A 36 23.33 -7.15 -5.12
N THR A 37 23.82 -6.94 -3.90
CA THR A 37 24.41 -7.99 -3.03
C THR A 37 23.42 -8.61 -2.06
N GLU A 38 22.20 -8.07 -1.96
CA GLU A 38 21.16 -8.52 -1.05
C GLU A 38 20.10 -9.35 -1.77
N SER A 39 19.44 -10.25 -1.05
CA SER A 39 18.31 -11.02 -1.58
C SER A 39 17.04 -10.61 -0.86
N VAL A 40 16.08 -10.10 -1.63
CA VAL A 40 14.74 -9.80 -1.16
C VAL A 40 13.98 -11.12 -1.09
N THR A 41 13.63 -11.51 0.14
CA THR A 41 12.90 -12.75 0.44
C THR A 41 11.48 -12.47 0.92
N HIS A 42 11.16 -11.21 1.23
CA HIS A 42 9.87 -10.82 1.79
C HIS A 42 9.45 -9.46 1.24
N LEU A 43 8.15 -9.30 0.95
CA LEU A 43 7.52 -8.02 0.64
C LEU A 43 6.60 -7.64 1.79
N THR A 44 6.89 -6.50 2.43
CA THR A 44 6.12 -6.04 3.60
C THR A 44 5.27 -4.83 3.23
N PHE A 45 3.96 -4.97 3.36
CA PHE A 45 2.98 -3.90 3.14
C PHE A 45 2.62 -3.31 4.50
N SER A 46 3.42 -2.37 4.99
CA SER A 46 3.32 -1.83 6.36
C SER A 46 2.49 -0.55 6.48
N ARG A 47 2.03 0.01 5.36
CA ARG A 47 1.37 1.32 5.34
C ARG A 47 0.18 1.38 4.38
N PRO A 48 -0.82 2.22 4.66
CA PRO A 48 -1.88 2.52 3.71
C PRO A 48 -1.34 3.26 2.48
N VAL A 49 -2.07 3.16 1.36
CA VAL A 49 -1.82 3.95 0.15
C VAL A 49 -1.92 5.43 0.48
N ARG A 50 -0.86 6.17 0.19
CA ARG A 50 -0.85 7.64 0.32
C ARG A 50 -1.10 8.26 -1.04
N GLY A 51 -1.66 9.48 -1.07
CA GLY A 51 -1.89 10.21 -2.32
C GLY A 51 -0.64 10.33 -3.19
N LYS A 52 0.56 10.47 -2.57
CA LYS A 52 1.85 10.47 -3.28
C LYS A 52 2.11 9.21 -4.10
N ASP A 53 1.60 8.07 -3.67
CA ASP A 53 1.81 6.78 -4.33
C ASP A 53 0.91 6.64 -5.57
N LEU A 54 -0.18 7.40 -5.63
CA LEU A 54 -1.08 7.50 -6.77
C LEU A 54 -0.68 8.57 -7.79
N LEU A 55 0.19 9.51 -7.38
CA LEU A 55 0.67 10.54 -8.29
C LEU A 55 1.42 9.93 -9.48
N GLY A 56 1.04 10.38 -10.68
CA GLY A 56 1.59 9.90 -11.95
C GLY A 56 1.00 8.59 -12.47
N LEU A 57 0.04 7.98 -11.77
CA LEU A 57 -0.71 6.83 -12.29
C LEU A 57 -1.95 7.30 -13.06
N PRO A 58 -2.31 6.65 -14.18
CA PRO A 58 -3.53 6.95 -14.92
C PRO A 58 -4.78 6.49 -14.15
N LEU A 59 -5.95 7.03 -14.53
CA LEU A 59 -7.25 6.63 -14.00
C LEU A 59 -7.57 5.16 -14.29
N GLU A 60 -7.17 4.66 -15.45
CA GLU A 60 -7.27 3.24 -15.81
C GLU A 60 -5.96 2.52 -15.45
N LEU A 61 -5.99 1.78 -14.34
CA LEU A 61 -4.83 1.04 -13.85
C LEU A 61 -4.71 -0.29 -14.59
N GLY A 62 -3.56 -0.47 -15.26
CA GLY A 62 -3.15 -1.74 -15.86
C GLY A 62 -2.18 -2.48 -14.94
N MET A 63 -1.79 -3.70 -15.32
CA MET A 63 -0.86 -4.52 -14.52
C MET A 63 0.45 -3.79 -14.17
N TYR A 64 1.03 -3.04 -15.11
CA TYR A 64 2.24 -2.27 -14.86
C TYR A 64 2.07 -1.17 -13.80
N HIS A 65 0.92 -0.47 -13.81
CA HIS A 65 0.59 0.56 -12.83
C HIS A 65 0.34 -0.04 -11.45
N MET A 66 -0.32 -1.19 -11.39
CA MET A 66 -0.54 -1.95 -10.16
C MET A 66 0.77 -2.46 -9.56
N LEU A 67 1.69 -2.92 -10.41
CA LEU A 67 3.02 -3.36 -9.98
C LEU A 67 3.86 -2.20 -9.44
N THR A 68 3.78 -1.05 -10.11
CA THR A 68 4.41 0.20 -9.66
C THR A 68 3.88 0.62 -8.29
N LEU A 69 2.56 0.52 -8.07
CA LEU A 69 1.97 0.83 -6.78
C LEU A 69 2.41 -0.19 -5.71
N ALA A 70 2.40 -1.48 -6.02
CA ALA A 70 2.86 -2.53 -5.10
C ALA A 70 4.30 -2.24 -4.63
N GLY A 71 5.21 -1.91 -5.55
CA GLY A 71 6.59 -1.52 -5.23
C GLY A 71 6.67 -0.31 -4.31
N ARG A 72 5.85 0.73 -4.56
CA ARG A 72 5.77 1.91 -3.69
C ARG A 72 5.26 1.56 -2.28
N LEU A 73 4.35 0.59 -2.16
CA LEU A 73 3.77 0.18 -0.88
C LEU A 73 4.70 -0.68 -0.04
N CYS A 74 5.54 -1.49 -0.67
CA CYS A 74 6.56 -2.30 0.00
C CYS A 74 7.94 -1.63 0.04
N ASP A 75 8.03 -0.36 -0.38
CA ASP A 75 9.26 0.43 -0.50
C ASP A 75 10.38 -0.30 -1.29
N GLN A 76 9.98 -1.10 -2.28
CA GLN A 76 10.90 -1.82 -3.18
C GLN A 76 11.12 -1.05 -4.49
N PRO A 77 12.34 -1.09 -5.05
CA PRO A 77 12.63 -0.47 -6.34
C PRO A 77 11.92 -1.24 -7.48
N PRO A 78 11.62 -0.57 -8.62
CA PRO A 78 10.99 -1.22 -9.78
C PRO A 78 11.76 -2.46 -10.27
N ALA A 79 13.09 -2.42 -10.21
CA ALA A 79 13.95 -3.53 -10.60
C ALA A 79 13.70 -4.82 -9.79
N VAL A 80 13.25 -4.71 -8.53
CA VAL A 80 12.87 -5.90 -7.74
C VAL A 80 11.52 -6.42 -8.19
N MET A 81 10.56 -5.51 -8.42
CA MET A 81 9.20 -5.88 -8.82
C MET A 81 9.15 -6.51 -10.21
N GLU A 82 10.02 -6.08 -11.13
CA GLU A 82 10.15 -6.64 -12.48
C GLU A 82 10.80 -8.03 -12.51
N GLN A 83 11.51 -8.40 -11.45
CA GLN A 83 12.17 -9.70 -11.30
C GLN A 83 11.32 -10.73 -10.52
N LEU A 84 10.11 -10.35 -10.07
CA LEU A 84 9.21 -11.27 -9.41
C LEU A 84 8.76 -12.36 -10.37
N GLU A 85 8.83 -13.62 -9.93
CA GLU A 85 8.26 -14.74 -10.66
C GLU A 85 6.72 -14.73 -10.58
N GLY A 86 6.06 -15.42 -11.51
CA GLY A 86 4.62 -15.28 -11.76
C GLY A 86 3.74 -15.44 -10.51
N GLU A 87 4.05 -16.37 -9.60
CA GLU A 87 3.29 -16.55 -8.35
C GLU A 87 3.46 -15.35 -7.40
N ASP A 88 4.71 -14.92 -7.19
CA ASP A 88 5.04 -13.80 -6.30
C ASP A 88 4.53 -12.46 -6.87
N LEU A 89 4.56 -12.31 -8.20
CA LEU A 89 3.99 -11.17 -8.93
C LEU A 89 2.48 -11.08 -8.71
N LEU A 90 1.75 -12.19 -8.88
CA LEU A 90 0.30 -12.21 -8.68
C LEU A 90 -0.07 -11.90 -7.22
N ALA A 91 0.69 -12.41 -6.24
CA ALA A 91 0.47 -12.10 -4.83
C ALA A 91 0.68 -10.61 -4.53
N ALA A 92 1.72 -9.99 -5.09
CA ALA A 92 1.96 -8.56 -4.94
C ALA A 92 0.85 -7.71 -5.58
N LEU A 93 0.37 -8.12 -6.76
CA LEU A 93 -0.74 -7.46 -7.45
C LEU A 93 -2.07 -7.58 -6.69
N GLU A 94 -2.36 -8.75 -6.11
CA GLU A 94 -3.55 -8.96 -5.27
C GLU A 94 -3.54 -8.00 -4.08
N MET A 95 -2.39 -7.90 -3.40
CA MET A 95 -2.23 -6.99 -2.27
C MET A 95 -2.43 -5.52 -2.65
N ALA A 96 -1.88 -5.09 -3.79
CA ALA A 96 -2.14 -3.75 -4.31
C ALA A 96 -3.62 -3.55 -4.70
N GLY A 97 -4.26 -4.59 -5.25
CA GLY A 97 -5.68 -4.58 -5.65
C GLY A 97 -6.64 -4.38 -4.48
N ARG A 98 -6.32 -4.91 -3.30
CA ARG A 98 -7.13 -4.74 -2.08
C ARG A 98 -7.36 -3.28 -1.69
N PHE A 99 -6.48 -2.37 -2.09
CA PHE A 99 -6.64 -0.93 -1.84
C PHE A 99 -7.62 -0.23 -2.80
N PHE A 100 -7.91 -0.84 -3.96
CA PHE A 100 -8.84 -0.29 -4.95
C PHE A 100 -10.20 -0.99 -4.98
N VAL A 101 -10.36 -2.08 -4.23
CA VAL A 101 -11.69 -2.66 -4.03
C VAL A 101 -12.53 -1.59 -3.32
N PRO A 102 -13.68 -1.15 -3.89
CA PRO A 102 -14.53 -0.17 -3.23
C PRO A 102 -14.85 -0.68 -1.84
N GLY A 103 -14.65 0.19 -0.85
CA GLY A 103 -14.78 -0.14 0.57
C GLY A 103 -16.05 -0.93 0.85
N ARG A 104 -15.99 -1.80 1.87
CA ARG A 104 -17.17 -2.45 2.45
C ARG A 104 -18.33 -1.46 2.48
N PRO A 105 -19.56 -1.84 2.09
CA PRO A 105 -20.70 -0.95 2.14
C PRO A 105 -20.93 -0.47 3.58
N THR A 106 -20.40 0.70 3.93
CA THR A 106 -20.75 1.41 5.16
C THR A 106 -22.09 2.10 4.90
N GLY A 107 -23.15 1.31 5.00
CA GLY A 107 -24.50 1.76 4.67
C GLY A 107 -25.58 0.72 4.89
N GLY A 108 -25.43 -0.12 5.91
CA GLY A 108 -26.54 -0.94 6.43
C GLY A 108 -27.23 -0.19 7.56
N LYS A 109 -28.25 0.61 7.25
CA LYS A 109 -29.25 0.96 8.26
C LYS A 109 -30.04 -0.31 8.56
N ALA A 110 -29.99 -0.78 9.81
CA ALA A 110 -31.04 -1.59 10.42
C ALA A 110 -31.47 -0.87 11.69
#